data_AF-A0A8C4MGH9-F1
#
_entry.id   AF-A0A8C4MGH9-F1
#
_cell.length_a   1.000
_cell.length_b   1.000
_cell.length_c   1.000
_cell.angle_alpha   90.00
_cell.angle_beta   90.00
_cell.angle_gamma   90.00
#
_symmetry.space_group_name_H-M   'P 1'
#
loop_
_entity.id
_entity.type
_entity.pdbx_description
1 polymer ?
#
loop_
_entity_poly.entity_id
_entity_poly.type
_entity_poly.pdbx_seq_one_letter_code
_entity_poly.pdbx_strand_id
1 'polypeptide(L)'
;MISFRQAAYFICLFATVSCGCLTQLYKNTFFRGGDVTAMYTPSAQHCQMMCTFHPRCLLFSFLPENSANDVDKRFGCFLKDSVTGTLPRVSRRSAISGHSLKQCGHQISACHQDIYKGIDMRGVNFNVSKVNSVEECQKRCTDSIHCQFFTYATQTFASAEHRNNCLLKHSPGGTPTSIKVLANVASGFSLKPCALSQIGCHMDMFQHLAFSDVDVARVATPDAFVCQTICTYNPNCLFFTFYTNAWNIESQRNVCFLKTSQSGTPSSPTPRENTISGYSLLTCKRTLPEPCHSKIYSGVDFQGEELNVTFVKGANACQETCTKMVRCQFFTYSLLPEDCRGEKCKCSSRLSLDGSPTRITHGRQASSGYSLRLCKNEDNSVCGTKTNLRVVGGTNSTWGEWPWQVSLQTMLTTQNHLCGGSIIGHQWVLTAAHCFDGLRFSAVWRIYGGILHLSEITKETPFSQIKEIIIHPNYKISENGHDIALIKLKFPLNYTESQKPICLPFKDDANTIYTNCWVTGWGYTKEKGEIQNTLQKANIPLVTNEECQKRYRDHEITKQMICAGYKEGGKDACKGDSGGPLVCKHNGIWHLVGVTSWGEGCARREQPGVYTKVAEYRDWILEKTQSQDGQSLKSRA
;
A
#
# COMPACT_ATOMS: atom_id res chain seq x y z
N MET A 1 -9.01 -14.24 69.56
CA MET A 1 -8.97 -15.28 68.51
C MET A 1 -9.04 -14.61 67.15
N ILE A 2 -8.01 -14.87 66.37
CA ILE A 2 -7.71 -14.54 64.98
C ILE A 2 -8.93 -14.65 64.04
N SER A 3 -9.15 -13.67 63.15
CA SER A 3 -9.11 -13.93 61.70
C SER A 3 -9.03 -12.63 60.88
N PHE A 4 -8.06 -12.64 59.96
CA PHE A 4 -7.64 -11.61 59.02
C PHE A 4 -8.41 -11.72 57.69
N ARG A 5 -8.24 -10.67 56.86
CA ARG A 5 -8.38 -10.57 55.38
C ARG A 5 -9.76 -10.16 54.87
N GLN A 6 -9.92 -9.22 53.93
CA GLN A 6 -8.98 -8.42 53.13
C GLN A 6 -9.78 -7.27 52.51
N ALA A 7 -9.28 -6.04 52.64
CA ALA A 7 -9.74 -4.88 51.89
C ALA A 7 -9.27 -4.99 50.43
N ALA A 8 -10.21 -5.06 49.48
CA ALA A 8 -9.90 -4.95 48.06
C ALA A 8 -10.00 -3.47 47.64
N TYR A 9 -8.84 -2.84 47.52
CA TYR A 9 -8.67 -1.53 46.89
C TYR A 9 -9.10 -1.60 45.41
N PHE A 10 -10.09 -0.79 45.03
CA PHE A 10 -10.41 -0.48 43.64
C PHE A 10 -9.30 0.42 43.07
N ILE A 11 -8.27 -0.18 42.50
CA ILE A 11 -7.31 0.53 41.65
C ILE A 11 -7.93 0.62 40.26
N CYS A 12 -8.47 1.80 39.92
CA CYS A 12 -8.75 2.17 38.53
C CYS A 12 -7.42 2.27 37.77
N LEU A 13 -6.99 1.15 37.20
CA LEU A 13 -5.98 1.14 36.14
C LEU A 13 -6.59 1.85 34.93
N PHE A 14 -6.12 3.08 34.67
CA PHE A 14 -6.19 3.70 33.36
C PHE A 14 -5.46 2.79 32.37
N ALA A 15 -6.20 1.86 31.76
CA ALA A 15 -5.72 1.11 30.61
C ALA A 15 -5.57 2.11 29.47
N THR A 16 -4.34 2.55 29.21
CA THR A 16 -3.97 3.13 27.93
C THR A 16 -4.29 2.08 26.87
N VAL A 17 -5.38 2.29 26.13
CA VAL A 17 -5.76 1.41 25.02
C VAL A 17 -4.66 1.53 23.96
N SER A 18 -3.64 0.66 24.03
CA SER A 18 -2.73 0.43 22.91
C SER A 18 -3.50 -0.40 21.87
N CYS A 19 -4.43 0.24 21.17
CA CYS A 19 -5.08 -0.39 20.03
C CYS A 19 -4.08 -0.37 18.89
N GLY A 20 -3.53 -1.54 18.55
CA GLY A 20 -2.76 -1.73 17.32
C GLY A 20 -3.65 -1.66 16.07
N CYS A 21 -3.15 -2.17 14.94
CA CYS A 21 -3.89 -2.20 13.69
C CYS A 21 -5.23 -2.97 13.81
N LEU A 22 -6.35 -2.29 13.50
CA LEU A 22 -7.69 -2.88 13.49
C LEU A 22 -8.28 -2.84 12.08
N THR A 23 -8.29 -4.00 11.41
CA THR A 23 -8.78 -4.13 10.03
C THR A 23 -10.24 -4.60 9.93
N GLN A 24 -10.82 -5.04 11.05
CA GLN A 24 -12.15 -5.67 11.09
C GLN A 24 -13.27 -4.67 10.73
N LEU A 25 -14.21 -5.14 9.89
CA LEU A 25 -15.46 -4.45 9.59
C LEU A 25 -16.63 -5.11 10.34
N TYR A 26 -17.47 -4.28 10.93
CA TYR A 26 -18.66 -4.68 11.67
C TYR A 26 -19.91 -4.51 10.80
N LYS A 27 -20.50 -5.63 10.38
CA LYS A 27 -21.76 -5.65 9.62
C LYS A 27 -22.94 -5.35 10.53
N ASN A 28 -24.01 -4.81 9.94
CA ASN A 28 -25.26 -4.41 10.63
C ASN A 28 -25.04 -3.52 11.86
N THR A 29 -23.96 -2.72 11.85
CA THR A 29 -23.52 -1.94 13.00
C THR A 29 -23.31 -0.48 12.58
N PHE A 30 -23.79 0.45 13.39
CA PHE A 30 -23.58 1.88 13.26
C PHE A 30 -23.02 2.44 14.57
N PHE A 31 -21.99 3.28 14.52
CA PHE A 31 -21.45 3.96 15.69
C PHE A 31 -22.25 5.23 15.97
N ARG A 32 -22.80 5.37 17.18
CA ARG A 32 -23.59 6.55 17.56
C ARG A 32 -22.69 7.66 18.09
N GLY A 33 -22.88 8.89 17.57
CA GLY A 33 -22.13 10.08 17.96
C GLY A 33 -20.71 10.14 17.41
N GLY A 34 -19.92 11.07 17.95
CA GLY A 34 -18.51 11.27 17.59
C GLY A 34 -18.28 11.79 16.17
N ASP A 35 -19.32 12.29 15.49
CA ASP A 35 -19.26 12.71 14.09
C ASP A 35 -18.31 13.89 13.89
N VAL A 36 -17.33 13.70 13.00
CA VAL A 36 -16.33 14.71 12.62
C VAL A 36 -16.72 15.37 11.31
N THR A 37 -17.06 14.56 10.31
CA THR A 37 -17.54 15.01 9.00
C THR A 37 -18.26 13.87 8.29
N ALA A 38 -19.07 14.20 7.29
CA ALA A 38 -19.78 13.24 6.46
C ALA A 38 -19.53 13.52 4.97
N MET A 39 -19.44 12.46 4.18
CA MET A 39 -19.20 12.50 2.73
C MET A 39 -19.86 11.30 2.05
N TYR A 40 -19.85 11.27 0.72
CA TYR A 40 -20.32 10.12 -0.03
C TYR A 40 -19.17 9.26 -0.53
N THR A 41 -19.28 7.95 -0.32
CA THR A 41 -18.29 6.99 -0.80
C THR A 41 -18.99 5.78 -1.40
N PRO A 42 -18.46 5.17 -2.47
CA PRO A 42 -19.16 4.06 -3.13
C PRO A 42 -19.12 2.75 -2.33
N SER A 43 -18.23 2.62 -1.33
CA SER A 43 -18.10 1.42 -0.50
C SER A 43 -17.59 1.72 0.91
N ALA A 44 -17.77 0.75 1.81
CA ALA A 44 -17.22 0.81 3.17
C ALA A 44 -15.67 0.84 3.16
N GLN A 45 -15.05 0.16 2.20
CA GLN A 45 -13.59 0.15 2.01
C GLN A 45 -13.07 1.54 1.62
N HIS A 46 -13.77 2.22 0.70
CA HIS A 46 -13.43 3.60 0.36
C HIS A 46 -13.67 4.54 1.57
N CYS A 47 -14.75 4.35 2.33
CA CYS A 47 -15.00 5.10 3.56
C CYS A 47 -13.90 4.88 4.63
N GLN A 48 -13.40 3.65 4.79
CA GLN A 48 -12.28 3.33 5.66
C GLN A 48 -11.00 4.04 5.22
N MET A 49 -10.72 4.07 3.91
CA MET A 49 -9.58 4.81 3.35
C MET A 49 -9.70 6.30 3.68
N MET A 50 -10.87 6.92 3.44
CA MET A 50 -11.11 8.32 3.80
C MET A 50 -10.90 8.57 5.30
N CYS A 51 -11.39 7.68 6.17
CA CYS A 51 -11.15 7.77 7.61
C CYS A 51 -9.65 7.66 7.97
N THR A 52 -8.90 6.80 7.26
CA THR A 52 -7.48 6.57 7.51
C THR A 52 -6.68 7.84 7.26
N PHE A 53 -6.91 8.53 6.14
CA PHE A 53 -6.20 9.75 5.77
C PHE A 53 -6.76 11.02 6.42
N HIS A 54 -8.00 11.00 6.94
CA HIS A 54 -8.53 12.13 7.69
C HIS A 54 -7.77 12.29 9.04
N PRO A 55 -7.32 13.51 9.41
CA PRO A 55 -6.38 13.73 10.51
C PRO A 55 -6.92 13.33 11.90
N ARG A 56 -8.24 13.40 12.10
CA ARG A 56 -8.91 13.05 13.37
C ARG A 56 -9.70 11.75 13.36
N CYS A 57 -10.00 11.17 12.19
CA CYS A 57 -10.93 10.04 12.14
C CYS A 57 -10.27 8.77 12.69
N LEU A 58 -10.93 8.12 13.65
CA LEU A 58 -10.54 6.83 14.21
C LEU A 58 -11.53 5.72 13.82
N LEU A 59 -12.80 6.08 13.65
CA LEU A 59 -13.93 5.19 13.45
C LEU A 59 -14.76 5.71 12.30
N PHE A 60 -15.44 4.81 11.58
CA PHE A 60 -16.40 5.23 10.57
C PHE A 60 -17.65 4.37 10.58
N SER A 61 -18.73 4.92 10.05
CA SER A 61 -19.93 4.18 9.70
C SER A 61 -20.32 4.48 8.26
N PHE A 62 -20.67 3.45 7.51
CA PHE A 62 -21.05 3.52 6.11
C PHE A 62 -22.47 2.95 5.92
N LEU A 63 -23.27 3.66 5.13
CA LEU A 63 -24.62 3.28 4.76
C LEU A 63 -24.67 2.87 3.27
N PRO A 64 -24.70 1.57 2.94
CA PRO A 64 -24.84 1.13 1.55
C PRO A 64 -26.22 1.46 0.98
N GLU A 65 -26.40 1.27 -0.32
CA GLU A 65 -27.65 1.49 -1.05
C GLU A 65 -28.91 1.01 -0.31
N ASN A 66 -28.90 -0.23 0.20
CA ASN A 66 -30.06 -0.89 0.80
C ASN A 66 -30.28 -0.59 2.29
N SER A 67 -29.58 0.39 2.87
CA SER A 67 -29.55 0.63 4.33
C SER A 67 -30.42 1.79 4.82
N ALA A 68 -30.95 2.60 3.92
CA ALA A 68 -31.77 3.76 4.27
C ALA A 68 -32.96 3.93 3.32
N ASN A 69 -34.16 4.06 3.90
CA ASN A 69 -35.37 4.50 3.19
C ASN A 69 -35.19 5.93 2.65
N ASP A 70 -34.45 6.75 3.40
CA ASP A 70 -34.01 8.08 3.02
C ASP A 70 -32.91 7.98 1.95
N VAL A 71 -33.25 8.40 0.72
CA VAL A 71 -32.37 8.32 -0.45
C VAL A 71 -31.12 9.17 -0.27
N ASP A 72 -31.18 10.23 0.53
CA ASP A 72 -30.05 11.15 0.73
C ASP A 72 -29.04 10.63 1.75
N LYS A 73 -29.38 9.57 2.49
CA LYS A 73 -28.44 8.88 3.40
C LYS A 73 -27.72 7.70 2.75
N ARG A 74 -28.10 7.32 1.52
CA ARG A 74 -27.44 6.23 0.78
C ARG A 74 -26.02 6.62 0.40
N PHE A 75 -25.10 5.67 0.49
CA PHE A 75 -23.67 5.86 0.29
C PHE A 75 -23.01 6.84 1.26
N GLY A 76 -23.72 7.21 2.34
CA GLY A 76 -23.19 8.09 3.38
C GLY A 76 -22.06 7.43 4.15
N CYS A 77 -20.92 8.11 4.22
CA CYS A 77 -19.75 7.78 5.00
C CYS A 77 -19.59 8.81 6.11
N PHE A 78 -19.68 8.36 7.36
CA PHE A 78 -19.64 9.19 8.55
C PHE A 78 -18.31 8.94 9.26
N LEU A 79 -17.41 9.92 9.21
CA LEU A 79 -16.11 9.88 9.86
C LEU A 79 -16.24 10.33 11.31
N LYS A 80 -15.61 9.60 12.23
CA LYS A 80 -15.84 9.76 13.67
C LYS A 80 -14.54 9.73 14.48
N ASP A 81 -14.53 10.48 15.57
CA ASP A 81 -13.48 10.49 16.60
C ASP A 81 -14.09 10.12 17.97
N SER A 82 -13.25 9.60 18.86
CA SER A 82 -13.61 9.32 20.24
C SER A 82 -12.37 9.41 21.13
N VAL A 83 -12.51 10.09 22.26
CA VAL A 83 -11.44 10.20 23.27
C VAL A 83 -10.99 8.83 23.77
N THR A 84 -11.91 7.87 23.89
CA THR A 84 -11.62 6.50 24.32
C THR A 84 -11.23 5.56 23.18
N GLY A 85 -11.20 6.04 21.93
CA GLY A 85 -10.98 5.23 20.73
C GLY A 85 -12.15 4.30 20.36
N THR A 86 -13.26 4.34 21.11
CA THR A 86 -14.45 3.49 20.89
C THR A 86 -15.74 4.31 20.97
N LEU A 87 -16.80 3.87 20.30
CA LEU A 87 -18.12 4.50 20.35
C LEU A 87 -19.22 3.45 20.58
N PRO A 88 -20.37 3.86 21.16
CA PRO A 88 -21.53 2.98 21.31
C PRO A 88 -21.96 2.39 19.96
N ARG A 89 -22.12 1.07 19.93
CA ARG A 89 -22.57 0.32 18.75
C ARG A 89 -24.08 0.17 18.81
N VAL A 90 -24.77 0.61 17.77
CA VAL A 90 -26.20 0.32 17.59
C VAL A 90 -26.41 -0.60 16.41
N SER A 91 -27.32 -1.56 16.55
CA SER A 91 -27.71 -2.43 15.44
C SER A 91 -28.46 -1.60 14.40
N ARG A 92 -27.98 -1.61 13.17
CA ARG A 92 -28.62 -0.95 12.04
C ARG A 92 -28.45 -1.80 10.81
N ARG A 93 -29.57 -2.29 10.26
CA ARG A 93 -29.59 -3.20 9.12
C ARG A 93 -28.76 -2.63 7.95
N SER A 94 -27.91 -3.48 7.39
CA SER A 94 -27.01 -3.19 6.26
C SER A 94 -25.93 -2.14 6.52
N ALA A 95 -25.91 -1.43 7.64
CA ALA A 95 -24.83 -0.51 7.97
C ALA A 95 -23.51 -1.27 8.19
N ILE A 96 -22.40 -0.70 7.73
CA ILE A 96 -21.06 -1.27 7.90
C ILE A 96 -20.22 -0.25 8.64
N SER A 97 -19.67 -0.62 9.78
CA SER A 97 -18.76 0.24 10.55
C SER A 97 -17.38 -0.38 10.66
N GLY A 98 -16.38 0.43 10.99
CA GLY A 98 -15.02 -0.06 11.16
C GLY A 98 -14.10 0.99 11.76
N HIS A 99 -12.82 0.64 11.85
CA HIS A 99 -11.76 1.51 12.33
C HIS A 99 -10.95 2.05 11.14
N SER A 100 -10.31 3.21 11.35
CA SER A 100 -9.24 3.69 10.49
C SER A 100 -8.07 2.71 10.48
N LEU A 101 -7.28 2.69 9.41
CA LEU A 101 -6.07 1.88 9.31
C LEU A 101 -4.82 2.61 9.87
N LYS A 102 -5.01 3.64 10.71
CA LYS A 102 -3.89 4.27 11.43
C LYS A 102 -3.16 3.17 12.22
N GLN A 103 -1.83 3.20 12.22
CA GLN A 103 -0.93 2.20 12.83
C GLN A 103 -0.92 0.83 12.13
N CYS A 104 -1.49 0.71 10.91
CA CYS A 104 -1.43 -0.52 10.11
C CYS A 104 -0.26 -0.59 9.11
N GLY A 105 0.68 0.37 9.17
CA GLY A 105 1.87 0.38 8.33
C GLY A 105 1.55 0.31 6.84
N HIS A 106 2.14 -0.66 6.16
CA HIS A 106 2.00 -0.90 4.72
C HIS A 106 0.56 -1.14 4.21
N GLN A 107 -0.41 -1.46 5.07
CA GLN A 107 -1.82 -1.54 4.65
C GLN A 107 -2.44 -0.17 4.34
N ILE A 108 -1.78 0.91 4.77
CA ILE A 108 -2.18 2.29 4.48
C ILE A 108 -1.83 2.59 3.02
N SER A 109 -2.86 2.67 2.18
CA SER A 109 -2.73 3.11 0.79
C SER A 109 -3.93 3.96 0.40
N ALA A 110 -3.64 5.06 -0.30
CA ALA A 110 -4.65 5.89 -0.94
C ALA A 110 -5.05 5.36 -2.33
N CYS A 111 -4.37 4.32 -2.83
CA CYS A 111 -4.70 3.68 -4.09
C CYS A 111 -6.04 2.94 -4.00
N HIS A 112 -6.99 3.33 -4.86
CA HIS A 112 -8.32 2.73 -4.90
C HIS A 112 -8.70 2.39 -6.35
N GLN A 113 -8.52 1.12 -6.73
CA GLN A 113 -8.66 0.66 -8.13
C GLN A 113 -10.07 0.24 -8.53
N ASP A 114 -10.99 0.04 -7.56
CA ASP A 114 -12.27 -0.59 -7.85
C ASP A 114 -13.14 0.25 -8.82
N ILE A 115 -13.75 -0.45 -9.78
CA ILE A 115 -14.80 0.07 -10.67
C ILE A 115 -16.17 -0.31 -10.13
N TYR A 116 -17.04 0.68 -10.00
CA TYR A 116 -18.38 0.54 -9.46
C TYR A 116 -19.42 0.61 -10.57
N LYS A 117 -19.95 -0.55 -10.95
CA LYS A 117 -21.03 -0.65 -11.94
C LYS A 117 -22.37 -0.26 -11.33
N GLY A 118 -23.23 0.39 -12.11
CA GLY A 118 -24.59 0.71 -11.70
C GLY A 118 -24.71 1.93 -10.78
N ILE A 119 -23.65 2.72 -10.63
CA ILE A 119 -23.69 3.97 -9.85
C ILE A 119 -23.09 5.14 -10.66
N ASP A 120 -23.64 6.32 -10.44
CA ASP A 120 -23.15 7.61 -10.93
C ASP A 120 -22.61 8.43 -9.74
N MET A 121 -21.30 8.66 -9.74
CA MET A 121 -20.61 9.52 -8.79
C MET A 121 -20.64 10.96 -9.28
N ARG A 122 -21.41 11.83 -8.62
CA ARG A 122 -21.62 13.22 -9.07
C ARG A 122 -20.54 14.18 -8.58
N GLY A 123 -20.23 15.16 -9.42
CA GLY A 123 -19.24 16.20 -9.21
C GLY A 123 -19.30 17.22 -10.36
N VAL A 124 -18.33 18.12 -10.41
CA VAL A 124 -18.18 19.08 -11.53
C VAL A 124 -17.66 18.31 -12.75
N ASN A 125 -18.48 18.21 -13.80
CA ASN A 125 -18.06 17.63 -15.08
C ASN A 125 -17.27 18.69 -15.85
N PHE A 126 -15.94 18.54 -15.92
CA PHE A 126 -15.10 19.52 -16.61
C PHE A 126 -14.61 19.04 -17.98
N ASN A 127 -14.71 17.73 -18.26
CA ASN A 127 -14.38 17.15 -19.56
C ASN A 127 -15.30 15.95 -19.86
N VAL A 128 -15.83 15.92 -21.08
CA VAL A 128 -16.65 14.81 -21.61
C VAL A 128 -16.05 14.38 -22.95
N SER A 129 -15.78 13.08 -23.09
CA SER A 129 -15.19 12.54 -24.32
C SER A 129 -15.65 11.11 -24.60
N LYS A 130 -15.60 10.68 -25.86
CA LYS A 130 -15.91 9.29 -26.25
C LYS A 130 -14.73 8.37 -25.94
N VAL A 131 -15.00 7.21 -25.36
CA VAL A 131 -14.03 6.13 -25.08
C VAL A 131 -14.64 4.77 -25.38
N ASN A 132 -13.80 3.76 -25.61
CA ASN A 132 -14.27 2.42 -25.95
C ASN A 132 -14.52 1.52 -24.73
N SER A 133 -13.95 1.86 -23.57
CA SER A 133 -14.15 1.09 -22.33
C SER A 133 -14.05 1.93 -21.05
N VAL A 134 -14.46 1.34 -19.94
CA VAL A 134 -14.36 1.95 -18.61
C VAL A 134 -12.90 2.10 -18.15
N GLU A 135 -12.03 1.16 -18.53
CA GLU A 135 -10.60 1.20 -18.25
C GLU A 135 -9.92 2.35 -19.00
N GLU A 136 -10.31 2.59 -20.26
CA GLU A 136 -9.84 3.76 -21.01
C GLU A 136 -10.30 5.07 -20.33
N CYS A 137 -11.54 5.13 -19.84
CA CYS A 137 -12.03 6.27 -19.07
C CYS A 137 -11.24 6.50 -17.78
N GLN A 138 -10.95 5.42 -17.03
CA GLN A 138 -10.14 5.48 -15.82
C GLN A 138 -8.72 5.95 -16.10
N LYS A 139 -8.12 5.49 -17.19
CA LYS A 139 -6.81 5.95 -17.66
C LYS A 139 -6.85 7.44 -17.99
N ARG A 140 -7.84 7.93 -18.76
CA ARG A 140 -8.01 9.37 -19.03
C ARG A 140 -8.19 10.20 -17.76
N CYS A 141 -8.92 9.71 -16.77
CA CYS A 141 -9.02 10.38 -15.47
C CYS A 141 -7.69 10.36 -14.70
N THR A 142 -6.94 9.28 -14.80
CA THR A 142 -5.61 9.15 -14.17
C THR A 142 -4.63 10.16 -14.78
N ASP A 143 -4.67 10.31 -16.10
CA ASP A 143 -3.80 11.16 -16.90
C ASP A 143 -4.34 12.58 -17.11
N SER A 144 -5.35 12.99 -16.34
CA SER A 144 -5.88 14.36 -16.32
C SER A 144 -5.63 14.99 -14.95
N ILE A 145 -4.92 16.12 -14.91
CA ILE A 145 -4.42 16.73 -13.67
C ILE A 145 -5.53 17.06 -12.65
N HIS A 146 -6.71 17.53 -13.10
CA HIS A 146 -7.85 17.87 -12.23
C HIS A 146 -8.75 16.68 -11.90
N CYS A 147 -8.70 15.58 -12.66
CA CYS A 147 -9.67 14.51 -12.47
C CYS A 147 -9.41 13.74 -11.17
N GLN A 148 -10.42 13.70 -10.30
CA GLN A 148 -10.43 12.94 -9.05
C GLN A 148 -11.20 11.62 -9.22
N PHE A 149 -12.32 11.65 -9.95
CA PHE A 149 -13.16 10.49 -10.25
C PHE A 149 -13.89 10.69 -11.58
N PHE A 150 -14.48 9.62 -12.10
CA PHE A 150 -15.14 9.63 -13.40
C PHE A 150 -16.45 8.85 -13.40
N THR A 151 -17.23 9.00 -14.46
CA THR A 151 -18.37 8.13 -14.78
C THR A 151 -18.37 7.83 -16.27
N TYR A 152 -18.45 6.56 -16.61
CA TYR A 152 -18.51 6.05 -17.97
C TYR A 152 -19.92 5.54 -18.26
N ALA A 153 -20.56 6.08 -19.28
CA ALA A 153 -21.82 5.57 -19.81
C ALA A 153 -21.55 4.48 -20.84
N THR A 154 -22.06 3.28 -20.59
CA THR A 154 -21.79 2.10 -21.44
C THR A 154 -22.52 2.18 -22.78
N GLN A 155 -22.19 1.26 -23.69
CA GLN A 155 -22.89 1.13 -24.99
C GLN A 155 -24.39 0.86 -24.86
N THR A 156 -24.84 0.29 -23.74
CA THR A 156 -26.26 0.02 -23.47
C THR A 156 -26.96 1.14 -22.71
N PHE A 157 -26.31 2.30 -22.53
CA PHE A 157 -26.94 3.45 -21.89
C PHE A 157 -28.16 3.94 -22.70
N ALA A 158 -29.22 4.35 -21.98
CA ALA A 158 -30.53 4.59 -22.57
C ALA A 158 -30.51 5.70 -23.65
N SER A 159 -29.86 6.83 -23.34
CA SER A 159 -29.67 7.91 -24.32
C SER A 159 -28.54 7.57 -25.29
N ALA A 160 -28.88 7.44 -26.58
CA ALA A 160 -27.92 7.11 -27.63
C ALA A 160 -26.76 8.11 -27.73
N GLU A 161 -27.04 9.40 -27.54
CA GLU A 161 -26.04 10.48 -27.55
C GLU A 161 -24.99 10.30 -26.44
N HIS A 162 -25.40 9.76 -25.29
CA HIS A 162 -24.56 9.61 -24.11
C HIS A 162 -23.77 8.29 -24.07
N ARG A 163 -24.08 7.34 -24.95
CA ARG A 163 -23.34 6.05 -25.02
C ARG A 163 -21.87 6.29 -25.27
N ASN A 164 -21.02 5.54 -24.57
CA ASN A 164 -19.56 5.64 -24.63
C ASN A 164 -18.97 6.97 -24.13
N ASN A 165 -19.75 7.82 -23.47
CA ASN A 165 -19.21 9.04 -22.86
C ASN A 165 -18.45 8.70 -21.58
N CYS A 166 -17.22 9.20 -21.49
CA CYS A 166 -16.43 9.31 -20.28
C CYS A 166 -16.54 10.73 -19.74
N LEU A 167 -17.07 10.88 -18.53
CA LEU A 167 -17.20 12.15 -17.83
C LEU A 167 -16.13 12.22 -16.74
N LEU A 168 -15.17 13.13 -16.89
CA LEU A 168 -14.14 13.40 -15.89
C LEU A 168 -14.62 14.45 -14.91
N LYS A 169 -14.41 14.19 -13.61
CA LYS A 169 -15.02 14.97 -12.53
C LYS A 169 -14.05 15.31 -11.41
N HIS A 170 -14.33 16.44 -10.75
CA HIS A 170 -13.72 16.82 -9.49
C HIS A 170 -14.75 17.43 -8.54
N SER A 171 -14.35 17.64 -7.29
CA SER A 171 -15.18 18.16 -6.21
C SER A 171 -14.30 18.81 -5.12
N PRO A 172 -14.83 19.76 -4.32
CA PRO A 172 -14.08 20.38 -3.24
C PRO A 172 -13.58 19.40 -2.15
N GLY A 173 -14.18 18.22 -2.01
CA GLY A 173 -13.78 17.24 -0.98
C GLY A 173 -12.88 16.12 -1.48
N GLY A 174 -12.59 16.05 -2.79
CA GLY A 174 -11.99 14.85 -3.38
C GLY A 174 -12.96 13.65 -3.52
N THR A 175 -14.18 13.79 -3.02
CA THR A 175 -15.22 12.76 -3.00
C THR A 175 -16.50 13.25 -3.69
N PRO A 176 -17.31 12.35 -4.28
CA PRO A 176 -18.54 12.74 -4.93
C PRO A 176 -19.46 13.58 -4.05
N THR A 177 -20.11 14.58 -4.63
CA THR A 177 -21.11 15.41 -3.93
C THR A 177 -22.41 14.65 -3.69
N SER A 178 -22.66 13.60 -4.47
CA SER A 178 -23.69 12.58 -4.24
C SER A 178 -23.37 11.34 -5.06
N ILE A 179 -23.95 10.19 -4.67
CA ILE A 179 -23.87 8.95 -5.44
C ILE A 179 -25.30 8.46 -5.68
N LYS A 180 -25.65 8.22 -6.94
CA LYS A 180 -26.98 7.73 -7.34
C LYS A 180 -26.84 6.40 -8.05
N VAL A 181 -27.80 5.50 -7.82
CA VAL A 181 -27.90 4.25 -8.56
C VAL A 181 -28.42 4.58 -9.95
N LEU A 182 -27.69 4.16 -10.98
CA LEU A 182 -28.03 4.42 -12.36
C LEU A 182 -27.59 3.21 -13.20
N ALA A 183 -28.54 2.60 -13.91
CA ALA A 183 -28.23 1.46 -14.76
C ALA A 183 -27.31 1.86 -15.93
N ASN A 184 -26.53 0.89 -16.42
CA ASN A 184 -25.69 1.02 -17.62
C ASN A 184 -24.62 2.14 -17.54
N VAL A 185 -24.19 2.50 -16.34
CA VAL A 185 -23.00 3.31 -16.09
C VAL A 185 -21.99 2.59 -15.19
N ALA A 186 -20.74 3.04 -15.21
CA ALA A 186 -19.72 2.63 -14.26
C ALA A 186 -18.89 3.83 -13.81
N SER A 187 -18.68 3.99 -12.51
CA SER A 187 -17.83 5.03 -11.93
C SER A 187 -16.56 4.44 -11.31
N GLY A 188 -15.55 5.28 -11.16
CA GLY A 188 -14.30 4.91 -10.50
C GLY A 188 -13.50 6.16 -10.12
N PHE A 189 -12.38 5.95 -9.42
CA PHE A 189 -11.47 7.02 -9.04
C PHE A 189 -10.24 7.06 -9.94
N SER A 190 -9.58 8.21 -9.91
CA SER A 190 -8.25 8.40 -10.50
C SER A 190 -7.21 7.49 -9.83
N LEU A 191 -6.31 6.91 -10.61
CA LEU A 191 -5.25 6.03 -10.11
C LEU A 191 -3.92 6.77 -9.85
N LYS A 192 -3.94 8.11 -9.74
CA LYS A 192 -2.77 8.89 -9.34
C LYS A 192 -2.15 8.40 -8.02
N PRO A 193 -2.94 8.12 -6.95
CA PRO A 193 -2.40 7.58 -5.70
C PRO A 193 -1.85 6.15 -5.81
N CYS A 194 -2.04 5.48 -6.95
CA CYS A 194 -1.43 4.19 -7.27
C CYS A 194 -0.10 4.33 -8.03
N ALA A 195 0.39 5.57 -8.23
CA ALA A 195 1.59 5.89 -9.00
C ALA A 195 1.53 5.46 -10.48
N LEU A 196 0.32 5.45 -11.07
CA LEU A 196 0.05 4.99 -12.45
C LEU A 196 -0.10 6.13 -13.48
N SER A 197 -0.05 7.39 -13.05
CA SER A 197 -0.20 8.58 -13.91
C SER A 197 0.92 8.70 -14.94
N GLN A 198 0.55 8.96 -16.20
CA GLN A 198 1.50 9.20 -17.27
C GLN A 198 1.99 10.65 -17.36
N ILE A 199 1.33 11.59 -16.67
CA ILE A 199 1.70 13.02 -16.62
C ILE A 199 3.16 13.20 -16.14
N GLY A 200 3.61 12.36 -15.19
CA GLY A 200 4.84 12.61 -14.45
C GLY A 200 4.66 13.67 -13.38
N CYS A 201 5.75 14.08 -12.74
CA CYS A 201 5.72 15.09 -11.69
C CYS A 201 6.95 15.99 -11.73
N HIS A 202 6.78 17.21 -11.22
CA HIS A 202 7.87 18.17 -11.03
C HIS A 202 8.38 18.05 -9.59
N MET A 203 9.58 17.51 -9.43
CA MET A 203 10.23 17.37 -8.13
C MET A 203 10.89 18.68 -7.66
N ASP A 204 11.02 19.66 -8.55
CA ASP A 204 11.73 20.90 -8.29
C ASP A 204 11.09 21.71 -7.17
N MET A 205 11.94 22.20 -6.27
CA MET A 205 11.58 23.20 -5.27
C MET A 205 12.25 24.52 -5.62
N PHE A 206 11.44 25.55 -5.85
CA PHE A 206 11.90 26.87 -6.25
C PHE A 206 12.13 27.73 -5.02
N GLN A 207 13.40 28.06 -4.77
CA GLN A 207 13.78 28.99 -3.71
C GLN A 207 13.46 30.42 -4.13
N HIS A 208 13.05 31.22 -3.15
CA HIS A 208 12.73 32.63 -3.30
C HIS A 208 11.68 32.91 -4.39
N LEU A 209 10.68 32.04 -4.51
CA LEU A 209 9.64 32.12 -5.51
C LEU A 209 8.28 31.83 -4.88
N ALA A 210 7.29 32.67 -5.17
CA ALA A 210 5.91 32.53 -4.70
C ALA A 210 4.94 32.38 -5.88
N PHE A 211 4.02 31.42 -5.77
CA PHE A 211 2.91 31.24 -6.71
C PHE A 211 1.68 32.03 -6.26
N SER A 212 1.00 32.64 -7.23
CA SER A 212 -0.13 33.54 -7.00
C SER A 212 -1.37 32.99 -7.69
N ASP A 213 -2.04 32.03 -7.05
CA ASP A 213 -3.26 31.39 -7.54
C ASP A 213 -4.23 31.14 -6.37
N VAL A 214 -5.25 30.31 -6.56
CA VAL A 214 -6.31 30.05 -5.58
C VAL A 214 -5.78 29.22 -4.41
N ASP A 215 -5.81 29.81 -3.21
CA ASP A 215 -5.53 29.11 -1.96
C ASP A 215 -6.68 28.18 -1.57
N VAL A 216 -6.42 26.87 -1.51
CA VAL A 216 -7.39 25.84 -1.10
C VAL A 216 -7.29 25.48 0.38
N ALA A 217 -6.11 25.68 0.99
CA ALA A 217 -5.91 25.52 2.43
C ALA A 217 -4.66 26.26 2.90
N ARG A 218 -4.61 26.55 4.20
CA ARG A 218 -3.48 27.16 4.88
C ARG A 218 -3.16 26.36 6.14
N VAL A 219 -1.94 25.84 6.23
CA VAL A 219 -1.47 25.04 7.39
C VAL A 219 -0.09 25.49 7.82
N ALA A 220 0.30 25.28 9.08
CA ALA A 220 1.67 25.54 9.52
C ALA A 220 2.53 24.28 9.38
N THR A 221 3.70 24.43 8.75
CA THR A 221 4.65 23.33 8.52
C THR A 221 6.06 23.76 8.90
N PRO A 222 6.90 22.87 9.46
CA PRO A 222 8.24 23.23 9.88
C PRO A 222 9.21 23.48 8.72
N ASP A 223 8.93 22.91 7.54
CA ASP A 223 9.69 23.11 6.32
C ASP A 223 8.81 22.91 5.06
N ALA A 224 9.41 23.13 3.90
CA ALA A 224 8.76 22.99 2.60
C ALA A 224 8.50 21.53 2.19
N PHE A 225 9.24 20.56 2.71
CA PHE A 225 9.04 19.14 2.39
C PHE A 225 7.77 18.58 3.03
N VAL A 226 7.51 18.97 4.28
CA VAL A 226 6.23 18.69 4.95
C VAL A 226 5.10 19.36 4.18
N CYS A 227 5.27 20.63 3.77
CA CYS A 227 4.29 21.34 2.95
C CYS A 227 3.97 20.62 1.63
N GLN A 228 5.00 20.13 0.91
CA GLN A 228 4.84 19.36 -0.32
C GLN A 228 4.07 18.05 -0.10
N THR A 229 4.38 17.34 0.98
CA THR A 229 3.71 16.07 1.30
C THR A 229 2.24 16.30 1.65
N ILE A 230 1.94 17.34 2.43
CA ILE A 230 0.55 17.74 2.72
C ILE A 230 -0.18 18.14 1.43
N CYS A 231 0.46 18.90 0.53
CA CYS A 231 -0.10 19.20 -0.79
C CYS A 231 -0.38 17.92 -1.59
N THR A 232 0.55 16.97 -1.58
CA THR A 232 0.45 15.70 -2.32
C THR A 232 -0.79 14.88 -1.94
N TYR A 233 -1.15 14.86 -0.65
CA TYR A 233 -2.31 14.12 -0.15
C TYR A 233 -3.56 14.97 0.05
N ASN A 234 -3.52 16.27 -0.28
CA ASN A 234 -4.71 17.12 -0.32
C ASN A 234 -5.38 17.02 -1.70
N PRO A 235 -6.66 16.61 -1.79
CA PRO A 235 -7.33 16.34 -3.08
C PRO A 235 -7.40 17.52 -4.05
N ASN A 236 -7.25 18.77 -3.58
CA ASN A 236 -7.35 19.97 -4.40
C ASN A 236 -6.03 20.74 -4.48
N CYS A 237 -4.93 20.23 -3.92
CA CYS A 237 -3.64 20.90 -4.03
C CYS A 237 -2.87 20.37 -5.24
N LEU A 238 -2.54 21.27 -6.16
CA LEU A 238 -1.69 20.97 -7.32
C LEU A 238 -0.27 21.49 -7.12
N PHE A 239 -0.12 22.59 -6.38
CA PHE A 239 1.17 23.21 -6.06
C PHE A 239 1.04 24.03 -4.76
N PHE A 240 2.15 24.48 -4.21
CA PHE A 240 2.18 25.17 -2.93
C PHE A 240 3.19 26.31 -2.91
N THR A 241 3.03 27.21 -1.94
CA THR A 241 4.05 28.18 -1.54
C THR A 241 4.22 28.13 -0.02
N PHE A 242 5.44 27.89 0.43
CA PHE A 242 5.84 27.86 1.83
C PHE A 242 6.60 29.13 2.20
N TYR A 243 6.18 29.77 3.29
CA TYR A 243 6.82 30.97 3.83
C TYR A 243 7.74 30.50 4.97
N THR A 244 9.05 30.73 4.84
CA THR A 244 10.03 30.17 5.79
C THR A 244 9.95 30.87 7.15
N ASN A 245 10.68 30.36 8.14
CA ASN A 245 10.80 31.03 9.44
C ASN A 245 11.55 32.38 9.38
N ALA A 246 12.31 32.63 8.31
CA ALA A 246 12.99 33.90 8.05
C ALA A 246 12.04 34.98 7.46
N TRP A 247 10.78 34.64 7.22
CA TRP A 247 9.79 35.58 6.71
C TRP A 247 9.61 36.79 7.66
N ASN A 248 9.44 37.98 7.08
CA ASN A 248 9.41 39.24 7.83
C ASN A 248 8.14 39.40 8.70
N ILE A 249 7.00 38.93 8.22
CA ILE A 249 5.72 39.00 8.94
C ILE A 249 5.59 37.78 9.86
N GLU A 250 5.67 37.98 11.18
CA GLU A 250 5.66 36.87 12.16
C GLU A 250 4.44 35.94 12.01
N SER A 251 3.26 36.50 11.75
CA SER A 251 2.00 35.74 11.60
C SER A 251 1.95 34.88 10.33
N GLN A 252 2.91 35.04 9.41
CA GLN A 252 3.02 34.29 8.16
C GLN A 252 4.22 33.34 8.12
N ARG A 253 5.06 33.32 9.17
CA ARG A 253 6.18 32.38 9.26
C ARG A 253 5.69 30.95 9.34
N ASN A 254 6.40 30.05 8.67
CA ASN A 254 6.10 28.61 8.62
C ASN A 254 4.72 28.29 8.00
N VAL A 255 4.14 29.22 7.24
CA VAL A 255 2.84 29.01 6.61
C VAL A 255 3.01 28.33 5.26
N CYS A 256 2.32 27.22 5.09
CA CYS A 256 2.17 26.48 3.85
C CYS A 256 0.82 26.84 3.21
N PHE A 257 0.86 27.50 2.06
CA PHE A 257 -0.30 27.79 1.24
C PHE A 257 -0.46 26.69 0.19
N LEU A 258 -1.52 25.90 0.30
CA LEU A 258 -1.90 24.88 -0.68
C LEU A 258 -2.71 25.56 -1.78
N LYS A 259 -2.36 25.33 -3.04
CA LYS A 259 -2.89 26.10 -4.17
C LYS A 259 -3.36 25.22 -5.32
N THR A 260 -4.26 25.78 -6.12
CA THR A 260 -4.73 25.22 -7.39
C THR A 260 -4.95 26.33 -8.42
N SER A 261 -5.07 25.96 -9.69
CA SER A 261 -5.45 26.86 -10.77
C SER A 261 -6.36 26.15 -11.78
N GLN A 262 -7.03 26.94 -12.63
CA GLN A 262 -7.86 26.39 -13.69
C GLN A 262 -7.01 25.67 -14.75
N SER A 263 -5.81 26.18 -15.06
CA SER A 263 -4.87 25.55 -16.00
C SER A 263 -4.20 24.30 -15.45
N GLY A 264 -4.12 24.14 -14.12
CA GLY A 264 -3.38 23.07 -13.46
C GLY A 264 -1.91 23.39 -13.20
N THR A 265 -1.46 24.55 -13.65
CA THR A 265 -0.11 25.09 -13.46
C THR A 265 -0.17 26.50 -12.86
N PRO A 266 0.84 26.94 -12.11
CA PRO A 266 0.89 28.30 -11.56
C PRO A 266 0.80 29.36 -12.66
N SER A 267 -0.06 30.36 -12.52
CA SER A 267 -0.24 31.40 -13.56
C SER A 267 0.92 32.40 -13.61
N SER A 268 1.46 32.75 -12.44
CA SER A 268 2.42 33.84 -12.30
C SER A 268 3.38 33.60 -11.12
N PRO A 269 4.52 32.94 -11.37
CA PRO A 269 5.60 32.85 -10.40
C PRO A 269 6.23 34.22 -10.17
N THR A 270 6.32 34.63 -8.91
CA THR A 270 6.87 35.93 -8.51
C THR A 270 8.10 35.74 -7.63
N PRO A 271 9.25 36.39 -7.95
CA PRO A 271 10.40 36.38 -7.06
C PRO A 271 10.04 36.96 -5.70
N ARG A 272 10.30 36.21 -4.64
CA ARG A 272 9.96 36.59 -3.27
C ARG A 272 10.90 35.91 -2.28
N GLU A 273 11.83 36.67 -1.71
CA GLU A 273 12.81 36.15 -0.74
C GLU A 273 12.14 35.38 0.41
N ASN A 274 12.82 34.43 1.03
CA ASN A 274 12.26 33.65 2.16
C ASN A 274 10.95 32.90 1.87
N THR A 275 10.68 32.60 0.60
CA THR A 275 9.62 31.67 0.19
C THR A 275 10.19 30.47 -0.57
N ILE A 276 9.49 29.35 -0.53
CA ILE A 276 9.80 28.14 -1.30
C ILE A 276 8.51 27.65 -1.95
N SER A 277 8.49 27.49 -3.27
CA SER A 277 7.33 26.93 -3.96
C SER A 277 7.65 25.57 -4.60
N GLY A 278 6.64 24.76 -4.83
CA GLY A 278 6.79 23.45 -5.45
C GLY A 278 5.45 22.84 -5.85
N TYR A 279 5.49 21.62 -6.37
CA TYR A 279 4.31 20.91 -6.89
C TYR A 279 3.89 19.74 -6.01
N SER A 280 2.62 19.36 -6.14
CA SER A 280 2.10 18.07 -5.68
C SER A 280 2.83 16.93 -6.38
N LEU A 281 3.16 15.88 -5.64
CA LEU A 281 3.84 14.70 -6.16
C LEU A 281 2.87 13.57 -6.52
N LEU A 282 1.55 13.81 -6.46
CA LEU A 282 0.54 12.76 -6.61
C LEU A 282 0.55 12.11 -8.00
N THR A 283 1.05 12.83 -9.01
CA THR A 283 1.19 12.34 -10.39
C THR A 283 2.52 11.66 -10.68
N CYS A 284 3.42 11.53 -9.69
CA CYS A 284 4.69 10.83 -9.87
C CYS A 284 4.48 9.37 -10.28
N LYS A 285 5.37 8.88 -11.14
CA LYS A 285 5.40 7.47 -11.55
C LYS A 285 6.14 6.65 -10.50
N ARG A 286 5.67 5.42 -10.27
CA ARG A 286 6.35 4.36 -9.48
C ARG A 286 6.46 4.60 -7.96
N THR A 287 6.78 5.82 -7.52
CA THR A 287 6.99 6.13 -6.11
C THR A 287 6.26 7.42 -5.74
N LEU A 288 5.51 7.37 -4.64
CA LEU A 288 4.90 8.53 -3.98
C LEU A 288 5.59 8.76 -2.64
N PRO A 289 5.67 10.00 -2.14
CA PRO A 289 6.17 10.26 -0.79
C PRO A 289 5.29 9.53 0.23
N GLU A 290 5.88 9.04 1.31
CA GLU A 290 5.09 8.47 2.40
C GLU A 290 4.14 9.51 3.00
N PRO A 291 2.92 9.13 3.42
CA PRO A 291 1.96 10.06 4.04
C PRO A 291 2.31 10.35 5.51
N CYS A 292 3.60 10.49 5.84
CA CYS A 292 4.07 10.76 7.20
C CYS A 292 5.38 11.57 7.22
N HIS A 293 5.77 12.05 8.41
CA HIS A 293 6.97 12.86 8.61
C HIS A 293 7.79 12.31 9.77
N SER A 294 8.92 11.68 9.46
CA SER A 294 9.78 11.05 10.48
C SER A 294 10.75 12.01 11.16
N LYS A 295 11.11 13.10 10.50
CA LYS A 295 12.09 14.09 10.99
C LYS A 295 11.63 14.73 12.30
N ILE A 296 12.55 14.78 13.27
CA ILE A 296 12.42 15.56 14.50
C ILE A 296 13.16 16.88 14.31
N TYR A 297 12.51 17.97 14.71
CA TYR A 297 12.99 19.34 14.59
C TYR A 297 13.45 19.81 15.96
N SER A 298 14.74 20.12 16.10
CA SER A 298 15.31 20.71 17.31
C SER A 298 15.09 22.22 17.37
N GLY A 299 14.98 22.78 18.57
CA GLY A 299 14.86 24.22 18.78
C GLY A 299 13.45 24.77 18.55
N VAL A 300 12.45 23.90 18.40
CA VAL A 300 11.08 24.28 18.00
C VAL A 300 10.02 23.64 18.88
N ASP A 301 8.93 24.39 19.07
CA ASP A 301 7.71 23.98 19.79
C ASP A 301 6.50 24.03 18.84
N PHE A 302 5.78 22.91 18.75
CA PHE A 302 4.60 22.73 17.91
C PHE A 302 3.33 22.89 18.75
N GLN A 303 2.68 24.05 18.64
CA GLN A 303 1.48 24.34 19.42
C GLN A 303 0.26 23.57 18.89
N GLY A 304 -0.61 23.17 19.80
CA GLY A 304 -1.81 22.39 19.54
C GLY A 304 -2.55 22.06 20.83
N GLU A 305 -3.69 21.38 20.72
CA GLU A 305 -4.42 20.86 21.87
C GLU A 305 -3.59 19.76 22.55
N GLU A 306 -3.36 19.87 23.86
CA GLU A 306 -2.59 18.90 24.62
C GLU A 306 -3.45 17.68 24.97
N LEU A 307 -3.05 16.51 24.48
CA LEU A 307 -3.72 15.23 24.76
C LEU A 307 -3.25 14.61 26.06
N ASN A 308 -1.93 14.60 26.24
CA ASN A 308 -1.29 13.93 27.36
C ASN A 308 0.13 14.44 27.56
N VAL A 309 0.62 14.36 28.79
CA VAL A 309 1.98 14.69 29.17
C VAL A 309 2.60 13.49 29.88
N THR A 310 3.78 13.08 29.40
CA THR A 310 4.53 11.95 30.00
C THR A 310 6.01 12.31 30.16
N PHE A 311 6.73 11.59 31.01
CA PHE A 311 8.17 11.77 31.18
C PHE A 311 8.91 10.62 30.48
N VAL A 312 9.70 10.93 29.46
CA VAL A 312 10.40 9.94 28.62
C VAL A 312 11.85 10.32 28.42
N LYS A 313 12.70 9.35 28.07
CA LYS A 313 14.13 9.57 27.83
C LYS A 313 14.37 9.93 26.37
N GLY A 314 14.39 11.22 26.07
CA GLY A 314 14.73 11.76 24.75
C GLY A 314 13.56 11.90 23.76
N ALA A 315 13.80 12.66 22.69
CA ALA A 315 12.78 13.01 21.70
C ALA A 315 12.29 11.81 20.86
N ASN A 316 13.14 10.82 20.58
CA ASN A 316 12.73 9.59 19.88
C ASN A 316 11.69 8.80 20.69
N ALA A 317 11.92 8.63 22.00
CA ALA A 317 10.96 7.99 22.88
C ALA A 317 9.64 8.78 22.98
N CYS A 318 9.72 10.11 22.89
CA CYS A 318 8.53 10.97 22.79
C CYS A 318 7.76 10.76 21.48
N GLN A 319 8.45 10.65 20.35
CA GLN A 319 7.85 10.31 19.06
C GLN A 319 7.18 8.95 19.07
N GLU A 320 7.81 7.93 19.65
CA GLU A 320 7.21 6.61 19.83
C GLU A 320 5.96 6.66 20.71
N THR A 321 6.00 7.43 21.80
CA THR A 321 4.87 7.62 22.71
C THR A 321 3.69 8.25 21.99
N CYS A 322 3.93 9.31 21.21
CA CYS A 322 2.91 9.91 20.34
C CYS A 322 2.43 8.92 19.27
N THR A 323 3.32 8.15 18.66
CA THR A 323 2.97 7.16 17.62
C THR A 323 2.06 6.05 18.16
N LYS A 324 2.31 5.57 19.37
CA LYS A 324 1.49 4.54 20.05
C LYS A 324 0.13 5.10 20.50
N MET A 325 0.04 6.40 20.78
CA MET A 325 -1.21 7.07 21.08
C MET A 325 -1.96 7.43 19.79
N VAL A 326 -2.91 6.61 19.37
CA VAL A 326 -3.56 6.73 18.04
C VAL A 326 -4.15 8.11 17.74
N ARG A 327 -4.55 8.90 18.75
CA ARG A 327 -5.05 10.29 18.58
C ARG A 327 -3.96 11.34 18.42
N CYS A 328 -2.76 11.10 18.95
CA CYS A 328 -1.64 12.04 18.85
C CYS A 328 -1.21 12.21 17.39
N GLN A 329 -1.12 13.46 16.96
CA GLN A 329 -0.71 13.85 15.61
C GLN A 329 0.74 14.34 15.58
N PHE A 330 1.14 15.08 16.62
CA PHE A 330 2.48 15.63 16.77
C PHE A 330 2.82 15.81 18.25
N PHE A 331 4.09 16.05 18.55
CA PHE A 331 4.58 16.17 19.92
C PHE A 331 5.61 17.28 20.07
N THR A 332 5.81 17.71 21.31
CA THR A 332 6.96 18.52 21.72
C THR A 332 7.61 17.91 22.97
N TYR A 333 8.90 17.64 22.88
CA TYR A 333 9.76 17.19 23.97
C TYR A 333 10.54 18.37 24.52
N SER A 334 10.32 18.71 25.80
CA SER A 334 10.99 19.83 26.47
C SER A 334 12.42 19.44 26.88
N LEU A 335 13.34 20.39 26.77
CA LEU A 335 14.72 20.31 27.26
C LEU A 335 14.98 21.32 28.39
N LEU A 336 13.92 22.00 28.86
CA LEU A 336 14.02 22.90 30.01
C LEU A 336 14.35 22.11 31.27
N PRO A 337 15.33 22.54 32.10
CA PRO A 337 15.71 21.83 33.32
C PRO A 337 14.52 21.57 34.27
N GLU A 338 13.60 22.51 34.40
CA GLU A 338 12.38 22.40 35.21
C GLU A 338 11.37 21.36 34.70
N ASP A 339 11.44 21.01 33.42
CA ASP A 339 10.61 19.99 32.78
C ASP A 339 11.28 18.59 32.79
N CYS A 340 12.46 18.46 33.40
CA CYS A 340 13.24 17.21 33.45
C CYS A 340 13.30 16.62 34.88
N ARG A 341 13.19 15.30 34.97
CA ARG A 341 13.32 14.49 36.19
C ARG A 341 14.40 13.43 35.95
N GLY A 342 15.63 13.72 36.35
CA GLY A 342 16.79 12.91 36.01
C GLY A 342 17.01 12.88 34.50
N GLU A 343 17.07 11.68 33.90
CA GLU A 343 17.25 11.51 32.45
C GLU A 343 15.96 11.62 31.62
N LYS A 344 14.80 11.82 32.26
CA LYS A 344 13.50 11.86 31.57
C LYS A 344 12.94 13.27 31.58
N CYS A 345 12.54 13.79 30.43
CA CYS A 345 11.90 15.10 30.34
C CYS A 345 10.46 15.02 29.82
N LYS A 346 9.74 16.13 29.99
CA LYS A 346 8.35 16.28 29.59
C LYS A 346 8.17 16.09 28.08
N CYS A 347 7.30 15.15 27.73
CA CYS A 347 6.81 14.87 26.38
C CYS A 347 5.33 15.22 26.31
N SER A 348 5.00 16.32 25.64
CA SER A 348 3.62 16.75 25.37
C SER A 348 3.14 16.15 24.04
N SER A 349 2.19 15.22 24.11
CA SER A 349 1.46 14.68 22.96
C SER A 349 0.32 15.63 22.59
N ARG A 350 0.19 16.00 21.32
CA ARG A 350 -0.72 17.06 20.87
C ARG A 350 -1.51 16.67 19.61
N LEU A 351 -2.62 17.37 19.38
CA LEU A 351 -3.39 17.32 18.14
C LEU A 351 -3.91 18.71 17.73
N SER A 352 -4.48 18.76 16.53
CA SER A 352 -5.24 19.86 15.96
C SER A 352 -6.38 19.33 15.07
N LEU A 353 -7.14 20.26 14.48
CA LEU A 353 -8.26 19.93 13.58
C LEU A 353 -7.80 19.30 12.26
N ASP A 354 -6.67 19.76 11.72
CA ASP A 354 -6.17 19.44 10.37
C ASP A 354 -4.93 18.51 10.38
N GLY A 355 -4.37 18.20 11.55
CA GLY A 355 -3.17 17.36 11.66
C GLY A 355 -1.86 18.14 11.75
N SER A 356 -1.90 19.46 11.55
CA SER A 356 -0.73 20.35 11.59
C SER A 356 -0.71 21.18 12.87
N PRO A 357 0.48 21.61 13.36
CA PRO A 357 0.56 22.54 14.47
C PRO A 357 -0.26 23.81 14.20
N THR A 358 -0.90 24.38 15.22
CA THR A 358 -1.61 25.67 15.07
C THR A 358 -0.63 26.82 14.95
N ARG A 359 0.56 26.68 15.54
CA ARG A 359 1.70 27.60 15.44
C ARG A 359 3.00 26.84 15.68
N ILE A 360 4.06 27.26 14.98
CA ILE A 360 5.43 26.75 15.20
C ILE A 360 6.27 27.89 15.75
N THR A 361 6.81 27.72 16.95
CA THR A 361 7.70 28.70 17.58
C THR A 361 9.13 28.19 17.60
N HIS A 362 10.07 29.04 17.16
CA HIS A 362 11.50 28.76 17.09
C HIS A 362 12.24 29.35 18.30
N GLY A 363 13.45 28.88 18.56
CA GLY A 363 14.30 29.38 19.65
C GLY A 363 13.93 28.84 21.03
N ARG A 364 13.17 27.73 21.09
CA ARG A 364 12.80 27.07 22.35
C ARG A 364 13.79 25.97 22.68
N GLN A 365 14.05 25.73 23.97
CA GLN A 365 14.75 24.53 24.43
C GLN A 365 13.80 23.33 24.36
N ALA A 366 13.49 22.90 23.15
CA ALA A 366 12.57 21.79 22.89
C ALA A 366 12.84 21.16 21.52
N SER A 367 12.37 19.93 21.33
CA SER A 367 12.36 19.24 20.04
C SER A 367 10.95 18.77 19.72
N SER A 368 10.47 19.04 18.50
CA SER A 368 9.12 18.66 18.07
C SER A 368 9.15 17.76 16.84
N GLY A 369 8.10 16.97 16.65
CA GLY A 369 7.98 16.07 15.50
C GLY A 369 6.55 15.56 15.33
N TYR A 370 6.33 14.76 14.30
CA TYR A 370 5.03 14.16 14.01
C TYR A 370 4.95 12.71 14.48
N SER A 371 3.72 12.24 14.65
CA SER A 371 3.39 10.84 14.84
C SER A 371 3.72 10.02 13.59
N LEU A 372 4.29 8.82 13.78
CA LEU A 372 4.57 7.87 12.70
C LEU A 372 3.39 6.94 12.41
N ARG A 373 2.20 7.20 12.97
CA ARG A 373 1.02 6.32 12.84
C ARG A 373 0.50 6.16 11.40
N LEU A 374 0.92 7.03 10.48
CA LEU A 374 0.62 6.93 9.05
C LEU A 374 1.81 6.44 8.22
N CYS A 375 2.99 6.29 8.82
CA CYS A 375 4.15 5.74 8.11
C CYS A 375 3.89 4.28 7.78
N LYS A 376 4.41 3.86 6.63
CA LYS A 376 4.44 2.45 6.26
C LYS A 376 5.63 1.81 7.00
N ASN A 377 5.50 1.60 8.32
CA ASN A 377 6.59 1.04 9.13
C ASN A 377 7.17 -0.24 8.51
N GLU A 378 8.51 -0.35 8.54
CA GLU A 378 9.39 -1.47 8.16
C GLU A 378 9.25 -2.72 9.06
N ASP A 379 8.07 -2.94 9.67
CA ASP A 379 7.85 -4.15 10.44
C ASP A 379 7.71 -5.35 9.49
N ASN A 380 8.43 -6.44 9.77
CA ASN A 380 8.55 -7.74 9.07
C ASN A 380 7.26 -8.42 8.55
N SER A 381 6.10 -7.77 8.61
CA SER A 381 4.79 -8.19 8.11
C SER A 381 4.39 -7.55 6.77
N VAL A 382 5.32 -6.98 6.01
CA VAL A 382 5.12 -6.14 4.79
C VAL A 382 4.45 -6.85 3.59
N CYS A 383 3.92 -8.04 3.80
CA CYS A 383 3.70 -9.01 2.76
C CYS A 383 2.28 -8.94 2.16
N GLY A 384 2.13 -9.15 0.85
CA GLY A 384 0.84 -9.48 0.22
C GLY A 384 -0.20 -8.35 0.11
N THR A 385 0.18 -7.07 0.14
CA THR A 385 -0.79 -5.96 0.06
C THR A 385 -1.56 -5.90 -1.26
N LYS A 386 -2.85 -5.62 -1.09
CA LYS A 386 -3.94 -5.58 -2.08
C LYS A 386 -3.53 -5.10 -3.47
N THR A 387 -3.54 -6.02 -4.43
CA THR A 387 -3.82 -5.76 -5.85
C THR A 387 -5.15 -6.45 -6.16
N ASN A 388 -6.21 -5.67 -6.47
CA ASN A 388 -7.53 -6.19 -6.82
C ASN A 388 -7.66 -6.12 -8.34
N LEU A 389 -7.30 -7.21 -9.03
CA LEU A 389 -7.59 -7.34 -10.46
C LEU A 389 -8.37 -8.62 -10.72
N ARG A 390 -9.49 -8.47 -11.40
CA ARG A 390 -10.25 -9.56 -12.04
C ARG A 390 -9.88 -9.54 -13.51
N VAL A 391 -9.14 -10.54 -13.97
CA VAL A 391 -8.88 -10.78 -15.39
C VAL A 391 -9.01 -12.29 -15.63
N VAL A 392 -9.49 -12.68 -16.82
CA VAL A 392 -9.78 -14.08 -17.17
C VAL A 392 -9.07 -14.38 -18.48
N GLY A 393 -8.27 -15.46 -18.51
CA GLY A 393 -7.46 -15.82 -19.68
C GLY A 393 -6.00 -15.37 -19.53
N GLY A 394 -5.03 -16.19 -19.94
CA GLY A 394 -3.62 -15.80 -19.93
C GLY A 394 -3.45 -14.48 -20.68
N THR A 395 -3.02 -13.42 -20.00
CA THR A 395 -3.01 -12.04 -20.53
C THR A 395 -1.82 -11.27 -19.99
N ASN A 396 -1.49 -10.17 -20.66
CA ASN A 396 -0.46 -9.23 -20.21
C ASN A 396 -0.81 -8.67 -18.82
N SER A 397 0.17 -8.62 -17.94
CA SER A 397 0.09 -7.93 -16.65
C SER A 397 0.21 -6.42 -16.83
N THR A 398 -0.06 -5.70 -15.74
CA THR A 398 0.10 -4.24 -15.65
C THR A 398 1.12 -3.85 -14.57
N TRP A 399 1.60 -2.61 -14.62
CA TRP A 399 2.56 -2.09 -13.65
C TRP A 399 2.04 -2.17 -12.21
N GLY A 400 2.89 -2.65 -11.30
CA GLY A 400 2.56 -2.77 -9.87
C GLY A 400 1.55 -3.86 -9.52
N GLU A 401 1.11 -4.67 -10.49
CA GLU A 401 0.12 -5.72 -10.29
C GLU A 401 0.66 -6.93 -9.51
N TRP A 402 1.91 -7.32 -9.79
CA TRP A 402 2.60 -8.46 -9.15
C TRP A 402 3.97 -8.03 -8.59
N PRO A 403 3.99 -7.13 -7.60
CA PRO A 403 5.19 -6.41 -7.21
C PRO A 403 6.20 -7.23 -6.40
N TRP A 404 5.87 -8.47 -6.07
CA TRP A 404 6.82 -9.45 -5.53
C TRP A 404 7.56 -10.22 -6.63
N GLN A 405 7.07 -10.20 -7.88
CA GLN A 405 7.69 -10.89 -8.99
C GLN A 405 9.07 -10.28 -9.27
N VAL A 406 10.08 -11.15 -9.40
CA VAL A 406 11.39 -10.78 -9.93
C VAL A 406 11.76 -11.61 -11.14
N SER A 407 12.61 -11.04 -11.98
CA SER A 407 13.30 -11.73 -13.08
C SER A 407 14.72 -12.06 -12.62
N LEU A 408 15.06 -13.35 -12.59
CA LEU A 408 16.41 -13.86 -12.37
C LEU A 408 17.11 -14.02 -13.72
N GLN A 409 18.16 -13.23 -13.94
CA GLN A 409 18.90 -13.23 -15.19
C GLN A 409 20.35 -13.64 -14.98
N THR A 410 20.91 -14.34 -15.96
CA THR A 410 22.32 -14.73 -15.98
C THR A 410 23.07 -13.84 -16.95
N MET A 411 24.22 -13.31 -16.53
CA MET A 411 25.15 -12.56 -17.35
C MET A 411 26.39 -13.43 -17.61
N LEU A 412 26.41 -14.08 -18.79
CA LEU A 412 27.60 -14.77 -19.31
C LEU A 412 28.14 -13.97 -20.50
N THR A 413 28.04 -14.50 -21.72
CA THR A 413 28.33 -13.75 -22.96
C THR A 413 27.21 -12.78 -23.31
N THR A 414 25.96 -13.20 -23.11
CA THR A 414 24.76 -12.37 -23.23
C THR A 414 23.94 -12.45 -21.95
N GLN A 415 23.17 -11.38 -21.68
CA GLN A 415 22.25 -11.34 -20.56
C GLN A 415 20.93 -11.95 -20.97
N ASN A 416 20.51 -13.01 -20.28
CA ASN A 416 19.26 -13.70 -20.57
C ASN A 416 18.44 -13.94 -19.30
N HIS A 417 17.13 -13.82 -19.43
CA HIS A 417 16.18 -14.28 -18.41
C HIS A 417 16.21 -15.81 -18.33
N LEU A 418 16.33 -16.35 -17.11
CA LEU A 418 16.36 -17.79 -16.86
C LEU A 418 15.17 -18.27 -16.03
N CYS A 419 14.88 -17.56 -14.93
CA CYS A 419 13.87 -17.96 -13.96
C CYS A 419 13.12 -16.75 -13.37
N GLY A 420 11.96 -17.04 -12.78
CA GLY A 420 11.25 -16.15 -11.89
C GLY A 420 11.72 -16.28 -10.43
N GLY A 421 11.19 -15.40 -9.59
CA GLY A 421 11.35 -15.46 -8.14
C GLY A 421 10.33 -14.56 -7.44
N SER A 422 10.29 -14.67 -6.12
CA SER A 422 9.36 -13.92 -5.27
C SER A 422 10.08 -13.19 -4.15
N ILE A 423 9.90 -11.87 -4.04
CA ILE A 423 10.38 -11.09 -2.90
C ILE A 423 9.58 -11.53 -1.67
N ILE A 424 10.25 -12.03 -0.64
CA ILE A 424 9.64 -12.45 0.63
C ILE A 424 10.12 -11.62 1.83
N GLY A 425 11.10 -10.74 1.61
CA GLY A 425 11.66 -9.83 2.61
C GLY A 425 12.61 -8.82 1.97
N HIS A 426 13.15 -7.88 2.76
CA HIS A 426 13.98 -6.80 2.22
C HIS A 426 15.26 -7.33 1.55
N GLN A 427 15.84 -8.41 2.06
CA GLN A 427 17.04 -9.03 1.50
C GLN A 427 16.80 -10.44 0.99
N TRP A 428 15.54 -10.85 0.79
CA TRP A 428 15.21 -12.25 0.57
C TRP A 428 14.30 -12.44 -0.63
N VAL A 429 14.76 -13.27 -1.55
CA VAL A 429 13.97 -13.80 -2.67
C VAL A 429 13.84 -15.31 -2.53
N LEU A 430 12.63 -15.84 -2.70
CA LEU A 430 12.34 -17.27 -2.79
C LEU A 430 12.20 -17.68 -4.26
N THR A 431 12.82 -18.79 -4.64
CA THR A 431 12.77 -19.34 -6.00
C THR A 431 12.96 -20.86 -5.97
N ALA A 432 13.06 -21.51 -7.13
CA ALA A 432 13.32 -22.94 -7.27
C ALA A 432 14.83 -23.24 -7.18
N ALA A 433 15.18 -24.42 -6.68
CA ALA A 433 16.56 -24.88 -6.59
C ALA A 433 17.14 -25.21 -7.98
N HIS A 434 16.34 -25.82 -8.85
CA HIS A 434 16.79 -26.24 -10.19
C HIS A 434 17.23 -25.08 -11.09
N CYS A 435 16.81 -23.84 -10.78
CA CYS A 435 17.29 -22.63 -11.45
C CYS A 435 18.82 -22.45 -11.34
N PHE A 436 19.46 -23.08 -10.35
CA PHE A 436 20.89 -22.99 -10.09
C PHE A 436 21.66 -24.24 -10.52
N ASP A 437 21.03 -25.21 -11.17
CA ASP A 437 21.70 -26.40 -11.68
C ASP A 437 22.70 -26.01 -12.78
N GLY A 438 23.97 -26.40 -12.56
CA GLY A 438 25.09 -26.00 -13.43
C GLY A 438 25.56 -24.53 -13.27
N LEU A 439 24.85 -23.67 -12.53
CA LEU A 439 25.14 -22.22 -12.42
C LEU A 439 25.07 -21.68 -10.98
N ARG A 440 25.98 -22.15 -10.12
CA ARG A 440 26.01 -21.79 -8.69
C ARG A 440 26.79 -20.51 -8.34
N PHE A 441 27.50 -19.92 -9.29
CA PHE A 441 28.31 -18.72 -9.05
C PHE A 441 27.43 -17.47 -8.91
N SER A 442 27.25 -16.95 -7.70
CA SER A 442 26.40 -15.79 -7.43
C SER A 442 26.74 -14.54 -8.26
N ALA A 443 28.00 -14.37 -8.65
CA ALA A 443 28.48 -13.21 -9.40
C ALA A 443 27.91 -13.09 -10.84
N VAL A 444 27.45 -14.19 -11.44
CA VAL A 444 26.85 -14.14 -12.79
C VAL A 444 25.36 -13.81 -12.77
N TRP A 445 24.75 -13.73 -11.59
CA TRP A 445 23.32 -13.50 -11.46
C TRP A 445 22.96 -12.04 -11.23
N ARG A 446 21.89 -11.59 -11.88
CA ARG A 446 21.28 -10.27 -11.72
C ARG A 446 19.80 -10.44 -11.43
N ILE A 447 19.31 -9.75 -10.39
CA ILE A 447 17.91 -9.81 -9.98
C ILE A 447 17.24 -8.48 -10.26
N TYR A 448 16.18 -8.50 -11.06
CA TYR A 448 15.39 -7.32 -11.40
C TYR A 448 13.99 -7.44 -10.79
N GLY A 449 13.65 -6.51 -9.88
CA GLY A 449 12.30 -6.35 -9.33
C GLY A 449 11.62 -5.13 -9.92
N GLY A 450 10.28 -5.12 -9.90
CA GLY A 450 9.48 -4.01 -10.42
C GLY A 450 9.72 -3.76 -11.92
N ILE A 451 9.76 -4.83 -12.73
CA ILE A 451 9.85 -4.78 -14.19
C ILE A 451 8.55 -5.34 -14.78
N LEU A 452 8.02 -4.69 -15.83
CA LEU A 452 6.90 -5.22 -16.60
C LEU A 452 7.38 -5.81 -17.94
N HIS A 453 8.26 -5.10 -18.65
CA HIS A 453 8.79 -5.52 -19.94
C HIS A 453 10.28 -5.82 -19.86
N LEU A 454 10.72 -7.01 -20.28
CA LEU A 454 12.14 -7.38 -20.29
C LEU A 454 12.97 -6.47 -21.21
N SER A 455 12.36 -5.94 -22.28
CA SER A 455 12.98 -4.99 -23.22
C SER A 455 13.34 -3.65 -22.60
N GLU A 456 12.82 -3.32 -21.41
CA GLU A 456 13.17 -2.10 -20.68
C GLU A 456 14.51 -2.25 -19.93
N ILE A 457 15.04 -3.46 -19.81
CA ILE A 457 16.30 -3.71 -19.11
C ILE A 457 17.46 -3.32 -20.03
N THR A 458 18.10 -2.21 -19.69
CA THR A 458 19.33 -1.71 -20.31
C THR A 458 20.55 -1.94 -19.42
N LYS A 459 21.75 -1.60 -19.91
CA LYS A 459 23.00 -1.71 -19.12
C LYS A 459 23.00 -0.82 -17.87
N GLU A 460 22.23 0.27 -17.90
CA GLU A 460 22.09 1.27 -16.84
C GLU A 460 20.98 0.90 -15.85
N THR A 461 20.17 -0.12 -16.16
CA THR A 461 19.06 -0.52 -15.29
C THR A 461 19.61 -1.12 -13.99
N PRO A 462 19.22 -0.59 -12.82
CA PRO A 462 19.70 -1.09 -11.54
C PRO A 462 19.21 -2.52 -11.29
N PHE A 463 20.07 -3.33 -10.69
CA PHE A 463 19.76 -4.72 -10.34
C PHE A 463 20.27 -5.04 -8.94
N SER A 464 19.64 -6.03 -8.30
CA SER A 464 20.11 -6.57 -7.04
C SER A 464 21.16 -7.65 -7.27
N GLN A 465 22.27 -7.55 -6.54
CA GLN A 465 23.33 -8.55 -6.51
C GLN A 465 23.02 -9.64 -5.48
N ILE A 466 23.43 -10.86 -5.78
CA ILE A 466 23.31 -11.99 -4.86
C ILE A 466 24.51 -12.01 -3.90
N LYS A 467 24.24 -12.02 -2.60
CA LYS A 467 25.21 -12.31 -1.55
C LYS A 467 25.40 -13.81 -1.37
N GLU A 468 24.29 -14.55 -1.31
CA GLU A 468 24.29 -15.98 -1.01
C GLU A 468 23.11 -16.68 -1.69
N ILE A 469 23.34 -17.91 -2.15
CA ILE A 469 22.31 -18.82 -2.67
C ILE A 469 22.23 -20.00 -1.71
N ILE A 470 21.06 -20.24 -1.14
CA ILE A 470 20.82 -21.29 -0.15
C ILE A 470 19.84 -22.29 -0.77
N ILE A 471 20.37 -23.39 -1.28
CA ILE A 471 19.59 -24.51 -1.81
C ILE A 471 19.19 -25.44 -0.66
N HIS A 472 17.97 -25.98 -0.70
CA HIS A 472 17.55 -26.96 0.30
C HIS A 472 18.49 -28.19 0.30
N PRO A 473 18.99 -28.64 1.47
CA PRO A 473 20.04 -29.68 1.53
C PRO A 473 19.63 -31.04 0.96
N ASN A 474 18.33 -31.32 0.94
CA ASN A 474 17.79 -32.57 0.39
C ASN A 474 17.41 -32.46 -1.10
N TYR A 475 17.62 -31.32 -1.75
CA TYR A 475 17.38 -31.18 -3.19
C TYR A 475 18.37 -32.05 -3.97
N LYS A 476 17.85 -32.78 -4.96
CA LYS A 476 18.65 -33.59 -5.90
C LYS A 476 18.26 -33.33 -7.34
N ILE A 477 16.96 -33.47 -7.63
CA ILE A 477 16.30 -33.19 -8.90
C ILE A 477 14.87 -32.70 -8.58
N SER A 478 14.23 -31.96 -9.50
CA SER A 478 12.92 -31.34 -9.28
C SER A 478 11.82 -32.34 -8.94
N GLU A 479 11.81 -33.49 -9.59
CA GLU A 479 10.79 -34.54 -9.47
C GLU A 479 10.82 -35.25 -8.10
N ASN A 480 11.96 -35.18 -7.39
CA ASN A 480 12.11 -35.77 -6.05
C ASN A 480 11.66 -34.82 -4.93
N GLY A 481 11.18 -33.61 -5.28
CA GLY A 481 10.81 -32.58 -4.32
C GLY A 481 12.02 -31.81 -3.77
N HIS A 482 11.77 -31.02 -2.73
CA HIS A 482 12.74 -30.09 -2.15
C HIS A 482 13.30 -29.05 -3.14
N ASP A 483 12.58 -28.80 -4.24
CA ASP A 483 12.94 -27.81 -5.24
C ASP A 483 12.63 -26.39 -4.77
N ILE A 484 13.45 -25.91 -3.84
CA ILE A 484 13.33 -24.59 -3.22
C ILE A 484 14.70 -24.03 -2.89
N ALA A 485 14.88 -22.74 -3.16
CA ALA A 485 16.08 -22.00 -2.84
C ALA A 485 15.76 -20.60 -2.34
N LEU A 486 16.60 -20.11 -1.42
CA LEU A 486 16.62 -18.73 -0.96
C LEU A 486 17.80 -17.99 -1.57
N ILE A 487 17.56 -16.74 -1.94
CA ILE A 487 18.61 -15.82 -2.35
C ILE A 487 18.70 -14.71 -1.31
N LYS A 488 19.87 -14.55 -0.69
CA LYS A 488 20.20 -13.38 0.12
C LYS A 488 20.75 -12.29 -0.78
N LEU A 489 20.10 -11.13 -0.79
CA LEU A 489 20.55 -9.96 -1.55
C LEU A 489 21.69 -9.24 -0.83
N LYS A 490 22.66 -8.73 -1.59
CA LYS A 490 23.81 -7.98 -1.05
C LYS A 490 23.39 -6.70 -0.33
N PHE A 491 22.36 -6.04 -0.84
CA PHE A 491 21.77 -4.84 -0.26
C PHE A 491 20.25 -5.03 -0.12
N PRO A 492 19.62 -4.44 0.91
CA PRO A 492 18.17 -4.48 1.08
C PRO A 492 17.44 -3.74 -0.05
N LEU A 493 16.30 -4.28 -0.44
CA LEU A 493 15.35 -3.65 -1.34
C LEU A 493 14.60 -2.53 -0.62
N ASN A 494 14.51 -1.38 -1.26
CA ASN A 494 13.54 -0.35 -0.90
C ASN A 494 12.19 -0.74 -1.48
N TYR A 495 11.16 -0.77 -0.62
CA TYR A 495 9.82 -1.09 -1.07
C TYR A 495 9.16 0.09 -1.76
N THR A 496 8.45 -0.20 -2.85
CA THR A 496 7.67 0.74 -3.66
C THR A 496 6.35 0.07 -4.05
N GLU A 497 5.42 0.78 -4.68
CA GLU A 497 4.18 0.16 -5.17
C GLU A 497 4.46 -0.91 -6.25
N SER A 498 5.59 -0.82 -6.95
CA SER A 498 6.05 -1.80 -7.95
C SER A 498 6.98 -2.88 -7.39
N GLN A 499 7.43 -2.77 -6.14
CA GLN A 499 8.40 -3.70 -5.54
C GLN A 499 8.10 -3.88 -4.05
N LYS A 500 7.43 -4.98 -3.67
CA LYS A 500 7.05 -5.28 -2.28
C LYS A 500 6.93 -6.80 -2.07
N PRO A 501 7.03 -7.30 -0.83
CA PRO A 501 7.07 -8.74 -0.60
C PRO A 501 5.69 -9.38 -0.68
N ILE A 502 5.68 -10.70 -0.89
CA ILE A 502 4.50 -11.57 -0.81
C ILE A 502 4.47 -12.34 0.52
N CYS A 503 3.28 -12.63 1.05
CA CYS A 503 3.19 -13.36 2.32
C CYS A 503 3.50 -14.83 2.15
N LEU A 504 4.24 -15.38 3.12
CA LEU A 504 4.34 -16.82 3.28
C LEU A 504 3.03 -17.34 3.92
N PRO A 505 2.51 -18.49 3.48
CA PRO A 505 1.35 -19.13 4.11
C PRO A 505 1.67 -19.55 5.56
N PHE A 506 0.66 -19.61 6.42
CA PHE A 506 0.80 -20.17 7.77
C PHE A 506 0.77 -21.71 7.73
N LYS A 507 1.36 -22.36 8.73
CA LYS A 507 1.31 -23.83 8.84
C LYS A 507 -0.10 -24.36 9.09
N ASP A 508 -0.89 -23.63 9.87
CA ASP A 508 -2.26 -24.00 10.19
C ASP A 508 -3.23 -23.74 9.01
N ASP A 509 -2.78 -23.03 7.98
CA ASP A 509 -3.48 -22.87 6.69
C ASP A 509 -3.30 -24.06 5.74
N ALA A 510 -2.70 -25.17 6.19
CA ALA A 510 -2.53 -26.38 5.37
C ALA A 510 -3.86 -26.94 4.82
N ASN A 511 -4.99 -26.64 5.49
CA ASN A 511 -6.34 -27.01 5.09
C ASN A 511 -7.14 -25.86 4.45
N THR A 512 -6.53 -24.69 4.24
CA THR A 512 -7.20 -23.51 3.68
C THR A 512 -7.48 -23.71 2.20
N ILE A 513 -8.75 -23.67 1.82
CA ILE A 513 -9.19 -23.81 0.43
C ILE A 513 -8.97 -22.47 -0.29
N TYR A 514 -7.91 -22.40 -1.09
CA TYR A 514 -7.69 -21.27 -1.98
C TYR A 514 -8.46 -21.45 -3.30
N THR A 515 -9.33 -20.50 -3.61
CA THR A 515 -10.16 -20.53 -4.83
C THR A 515 -9.76 -19.48 -5.87
N ASN A 516 -8.84 -18.57 -5.53
CA ASN A 516 -8.40 -17.49 -6.40
C ASN A 516 -6.87 -17.47 -6.48
N CYS A 517 -6.31 -18.35 -7.32
CA CYS A 517 -4.88 -18.52 -7.49
C CYS A 517 -4.40 -18.09 -8.88
N TRP A 518 -3.17 -17.59 -8.93
CA TRP A 518 -2.57 -16.98 -10.10
C TRP A 518 -1.12 -17.41 -10.21
N VAL A 519 -0.68 -17.64 -11.44
CA VAL A 519 0.73 -17.79 -11.79
C VAL A 519 1.16 -16.61 -12.66
N THR A 520 2.39 -16.16 -12.47
CA THR A 520 2.97 -15.04 -13.19
C THR A 520 4.41 -15.32 -13.61
N GLY A 521 4.80 -14.80 -14.77
CA GLY A 521 6.17 -14.93 -15.27
C GLY A 521 6.32 -14.52 -16.73
N TRP A 522 7.55 -14.67 -17.24
CA TRP A 522 7.93 -14.33 -18.61
C TRP A 522 8.21 -15.59 -19.45
N GLY A 523 7.81 -16.76 -18.97
CA GLY A 523 7.98 -18.03 -19.64
C GLY A 523 7.16 -18.15 -20.92
N TYR A 524 7.31 -19.30 -21.57
CA TYR A 524 6.73 -19.52 -22.89
C TYR A 524 5.20 -19.58 -22.82
N THR A 525 4.53 -18.93 -23.76
CA THR A 525 3.06 -18.99 -23.88
C THR A 525 2.56 -20.26 -24.57
N LYS A 526 3.48 -21.08 -25.08
CA LYS A 526 3.25 -22.37 -25.74
C LYS A 526 4.41 -23.30 -25.43
N GLU A 527 4.16 -24.60 -25.36
CA GLU A 527 5.19 -25.61 -25.03
C GLU A 527 6.46 -25.51 -25.91
N LYS A 528 6.29 -25.19 -27.20
CA LYS A 528 7.37 -24.79 -28.11
C LYS A 528 7.24 -23.30 -28.42
N GLY A 529 7.70 -22.46 -27.50
CA GLY A 529 7.56 -21.00 -27.59
C GLY A 529 8.86 -20.26 -27.27
N GLU A 530 8.72 -18.97 -27.03
CA GLU A 530 9.80 -18.06 -26.67
C GLU A 530 9.44 -17.28 -25.41
N ILE A 531 10.46 -16.77 -24.71
CA ILE A 531 10.29 -15.86 -23.57
C ILE A 531 9.44 -14.67 -24.00
N GLN A 532 8.45 -14.33 -23.19
CA GLN A 532 7.61 -13.17 -23.46
C GLN A 532 8.28 -11.90 -22.98
N ASN A 533 8.14 -10.83 -23.76
CA ASN A 533 8.65 -9.53 -23.34
C ASN A 533 7.87 -8.98 -22.14
N THR A 534 6.54 -8.99 -22.22
CA THR A 534 5.65 -8.49 -21.16
C THR A 534 5.35 -9.58 -20.15
N LEU A 535 5.38 -9.26 -18.84
CA LEU A 535 5.00 -10.18 -17.76
C LEU A 535 3.59 -10.71 -17.99
N GLN A 536 3.43 -12.03 -18.01
CA GLN A 536 2.14 -12.69 -18.17
C GLN A 536 1.51 -13.02 -16.81
N LYS A 537 0.18 -13.13 -16.80
CA LYS A 537 -0.60 -13.64 -15.66
C LYS A 537 -1.65 -14.63 -16.12
N ALA A 538 -1.86 -15.70 -15.36
CA ALA A 538 -2.93 -16.66 -15.60
C ALA A 538 -3.59 -17.10 -14.30
N ASN A 539 -4.92 -17.03 -14.25
CA ASN A 539 -5.70 -17.60 -13.17
C ASN A 539 -5.88 -19.10 -13.39
N ILE A 540 -5.46 -19.90 -12.40
CA ILE A 540 -5.45 -21.37 -12.45
C ILE A 540 -6.04 -21.95 -11.15
N PRO A 541 -6.83 -23.04 -11.22
CA PRO A 541 -7.36 -23.70 -10.04
C PRO A 541 -6.32 -24.67 -9.45
N LEU A 542 -6.36 -24.85 -8.14
CA LEU A 542 -5.60 -25.90 -7.47
C LEU A 542 -6.22 -27.28 -7.75
N VAL A 543 -5.36 -28.28 -7.86
CA VAL A 543 -5.72 -29.70 -8.04
C VAL A 543 -5.22 -30.46 -6.82
N THR A 544 -6.05 -31.38 -6.29
CA THR A 544 -5.66 -32.18 -5.12
C THR A 544 -4.49 -33.10 -5.47
N ASN A 545 -3.62 -33.38 -4.50
CA ASN A 545 -2.47 -34.27 -4.73
C ASN A 545 -2.91 -35.67 -5.18
N GLU A 546 -4.03 -36.19 -4.68
CA GLU A 546 -4.61 -37.46 -5.14
C GLU A 546 -4.95 -37.44 -6.63
N GLU A 547 -5.58 -36.37 -7.11
CA GLU A 547 -5.95 -36.26 -8.52
C GLU A 547 -4.71 -36.01 -9.40
N CYS A 548 -3.75 -35.23 -8.90
CA CYS A 548 -2.47 -35.00 -9.55
C CYS A 548 -1.65 -36.30 -9.68
N GLN A 549 -1.60 -37.13 -8.63
CA GLN A 549 -0.92 -38.42 -8.62
C GLN A 549 -1.51 -39.40 -9.65
N LYS A 550 -2.83 -39.35 -9.90
CA LYS A 550 -3.45 -40.18 -10.95
C LYS A 550 -2.98 -39.81 -12.35
N ARG A 551 -2.55 -38.56 -12.56
CA ARG A 551 -2.04 -38.05 -13.84
C ARG A 551 -0.55 -38.33 -14.01
N TYR A 552 0.24 -38.12 -12.95
CA TYR A 552 1.66 -38.46 -12.92
C TYR A 552 1.90 -39.84 -12.34
N ARG A 553 1.81 -40.89 -13.16
CA ARG A 553 1.98 -42.28 -12.70
C ARG A 553 3.44 -42.68 -12.46
N ASP A 554 4.35 -42.06 -13.21
CA ASP A 554 5.78 -42.38 -13.18
C ASP A 554 6.56 -41.56 -12.15
N HIS A 555 5.89 -40.63 -11.47
CA HIS A 555 6.49 -39.73 -10.47
C HIS A 555 5.64 -39.70 -9.19
N GLU A 556 6.29 -39.66 -8.04
CA GLU A 556 5.60 -39.55 -6.75
C GLU A 556 5.27 -38.08 -6.42
N ILE A 557 3.98 -37.77 -6.30
CA ILE A 557 3.48 -36.46 -5.87
C ILE A 557 3.42 -36.44 -4.34
N THR A 558 4.52 -35.96 -3.76
CA THR A 558 4.68 -35.89 -2.29
C THR A 558 3.79 -34.82 -1.64
N LYS A 559 3.66 -34.86 -0.31
CA LYS A 559 2.93 -33.83 0.46
C LYS A 559 3.60 -32.44 0.41
N GLN A 560 4.88 -32.40 0.05
CA GLN A 560 5.67 -31.17 -0.16
C GLN A 560 5.43 -30.51 -1.52
N MET A 561 4.59 -31.13 -2.36
CA MET A 561 4.18 -30.61 -3.66
C MET A 561 2.71 -30.19 -3.62
N ILE A 562 2.35 -29.27 -4.51
CA ILE A 562 0.98 -28.86 -4.81
C ILE A 562 0.81 -28.70 -6.31
N CYS A 563 -0.36 -29.07 -6.83
CA CYS A 563 -0.62 -29.03 -8.27
C CYS A 563 -1.67 -27.97 -8.61
N ALA A 564 -1.56 -27.37 -9.79
CA ALA A 564 -2.54 -26.42 -10.30
C ALA A 564 -2.69 -26.52 -11.82
N GLY A 565 -3.91 -26.39 -12.32
CA GLY A 565 -4.17 -26.50 -13.76
C GLY A 565 -5.62 -26.87 -14.06
N TYR A 566 -6.06 -26.55 -15.27
CA TYR A 566 -7.39 -26.95 -15.74
C TYR A 566 -7.35 -28.37 -16.30
N LYS A 567 -8.44 -29.11 -16.09
CA LYS A 567 -8.63 -30.44 -16.65
C LYS A 567 -8.50 -30.44 -18.18
N GLU A 568 -9.03 -29.41 -18.83
CA GLU A 568 -8.96 -29.25 -20.29
C GLU A 568 -7.56 -28.84 -20.79
N GLY A 569 -6.65 -28.42 -19.90
CA GLY A 569 -5.37 -27.81 -20.24
C GLY A 569 -5.50 -26.33 -20.64
N GLY A 570 -4.60 -25.86 -21.49
CA GLY A 570 -4.65 -24.52 -22.10
C GLY A 570 -4.12 -23.35 -21.25
N LYS A 571 -3.98 -23.52 -19.92
CA LYS A 571 -3.34 -22.54 -19.03
C LYS A 571 -2.44 -23.24 -18.02
N ASP A 572 -1.18 -22.85 -17.99
CA ASP A 572 -0.14 -23.45 -17.16
C ASP A 572 1.06 -22.51 -17.04
N ALA A 573 1.97 -22.81 -16.11
CA ALA A 573 3.33 -22.30 -16.17
C ALA A 573 4.11 -23.03 -17.27
N CYS A 574 5.16 -22.41 -17.80
CA CYS A 574 6.02 -23.06 -18.79
C CYS A 574 7.50 -22.70 -18.60
N LYS A 575 8.35 -23.15 -19.53
CA LYS A 575 9.78 -22.86 -19.54
C LYS A 575 10.03 -21.35 -19.44
N GLY A 576 10.83 -20.93 -18.45
CA GLY A 576 11.07 -19.53 -18.11
C GLY A 576 10.23 -19.01 -16.93
N ASP A 577 9.17 -19.71 -16.54
CA ASP A 577 8.41 -19.41 -15.31
C ASP A 577 8.94 -20.15 -14.07
N SER A 578 9.93 -21.03 -14.26
CA SER A 578 10.63 -21.76 -13.21
C SER A 578 11.02 -20.85 -12.04
N GLY A 579 10.74 -21.27 -10.81
CA GLY A 579 10.99 -20.48 -9.61
C GLY A 579 10.04 -19.29 -9.39
N GLY A 580 9.16 -19.01 -10.35
CA GLY A 580 8.10 -18.01 -10.25
C GLY A 580 7.01 -18.38 -9.23
N PRO A 581 6.16 -17.42 -8.86
CA PRO A 581 5.16 -17.62 -7.84
C PRO A 581 3.87 -18.28 -8.35
N LEU A 582 3.34 -19.20 -7.54
CA LEU A 582 1.91 -19.49 -7.46
C LEU A 582 1.33 -18.75 -6.26
N VAL A 583 0.62 -17.64 -6.52
CA VAL A 583 0.02 -16.82 -5.47
C VAL A 583 -1.49 -17.04 -5.38
N CYS A 584 -2.02 -17.06 -4.16
CA CYS A 584 -3.46 -17.15 -3.93
C CYS A 584 -3.95 -16.02 -3.04
N LYS A 585 -5.11 -15.46 -3.40
CA LYS A 585 -5.75 -14.41 -2.61
C LYS A 585 -6.75 -15.01 -1.63
N HIS A 586 -6.53 -14.77 -0.34
CA HIS A 586 -7.44 -15.21 0.73
C HIS A 586 -7.67 -14.05 1.71
N ASN A 587 -8.93 -13.77 2.05
CA ASN A 587 -9.34 -12.65 2.91
C ASN A 587 -8.75 -11.29 2.52
N GLY A 588 -8.52 -11.07 1.22
CA GLY A 588 -7.97 -9.83 0.69
C GLY A 588 -6.44 -9.72 0.72
N ILE A 589 -5.73 -10.73 1.22
CA ILE A 589 -4.26 -10.82 1.31
C ILE A 589 -3.75 -11.85 0.30
N TRP A 590 -2.64 -11.54 -0.36
CA TRP A 590 -1.96 -12.46 -1.27
C TRP A 590 -0.92 -13.30 -0.52
N HIS A 591 -0.93 -14.61 -0.77
CA HIS A 591 0.02 -15.57 -0.20
C HIS A 591 0.75 -16.33 -1.30
N LEU A 592 2.04 -16.60 -1.10
CA LEU A 592 2.88 -17.44 -1.95
C LEU A 592 2.65 -18.92 -1.60
N VAL A 593 1.65 -19.52 -2.23
CA VAL A 593 1.22 -20.89 -1.93
C VAL A 593 2.17 -21.92 -2.56
N GLY A 594 2.72 -21.61 -3.74
CA GLY A 594 3.65 -22.48 -4.44
C GLY A 594 4.79 -21.75 -5.14
N VAL A 595 5.85 -22.50 -5.45
CA VAL A 595 6.95 -22.08 -6.33
C VAL A 595 6.95 -23.00 -7.55
N THR A 596 6.94 -22.43 -8.76
CA THR A 596 6.91 -23.21 -10.01
C THR A 596 8.13 -24.13 -10.10
N SER A 597 7.88 -25.44 -10.18
CA SER A 597 8.94 -26.46 -10.15
C SER A 597 9.03 -27.23 -11.48
N TRP A 598 8.04 -28.06 -11.80
CA TRP A 598 8.08 -28.88 -13.01
C TRP A 598 6.67 -29.18 -13.56
N GLY A 599 6.62 -29.74 -14.76
CA GLY A 599 5.40 -30.19 -15.42
C GLY A 599 5.76 -30.99 -16.68
N GLU A 600 4.88 -31.89 -17.11
CA GLU A 600 5.09 -32.65 -18.34
C GLU A 600 4.55 -31.89 -19.56
N GLY A 601 5.46 -31.21 -20.26
CA GLY A 601 5.08 -30.24 -21.30
C GLY A 601 4.54 -28.95 -20.68
N CYS A 602 3.72 -28.22 -21.44
CA CYS A 602 3.07 -27.01 -20.92
C CYS A 602 1.62 -26.96 -21.38
N ALA A 603 0.69 -26.76 -20.44
CA ALA A 603 -0.73 -26.57 -20.71
C ALA A 603 -1.39 -27.74 -21.47
N ARG A 604 -0.83 -28.95 -21.33
CA ARG A 604 -1.41 -30.16 -21.88
C ARG A 604 -2.70 -30.53 -21.15
N ARG A 605 -3.62 -31.16 -21.87
CA ARG A 605 -4.88 -31.66 -21.30
C ARG A 605 -4.57 -32.70 -20.22
N GLU A 606 -5.25 -32.61 -19.07
CA GLU A 606 -5.12 -33.52 -17.92
C GLU A 606 -3.72 -33.54 -17.26
N GLN A 607 -2.85 -32.58 -17.55
CA GLN A 607 -1.49 -32.52 -17.03
C GLN A 607 -1.30 -31.19 -16.25
N PRO A 608 -1.55 -31.17 -14.94
CA PRO A 608 -1.41 -29.96 -14.13
C PRO A 608 0.06 -29.65 -13.83
N GLY A 609 0.44 -28.38 -13.76
CA GLY A 609 1.75 -27.97 -13.30
C GLY A 609 1.98 -28.36 -11.82
N VAL A 610 3.22 -28.73 -11.49
CA VAL A 610 3.65 -29.13 -10.15
C VAL A 610 4.53 -28.05 -9.53
N TYR A 611 4.18 -27.69 -8.30
CA TYR A 611 4.78 -26.59 -7.55
C TYR A 611 5.30 -27.08 -6.20
N THR A 612 6.38 -26.49 -5.71
CA THR A 612 6.82 -26.71 -4.33
C THR A 612 5.83 -26.04 -3.36
N LYS A 613 5.23 -26.80 -2.44
CA LYS A 613 4.23 -26.30 -1.47
C LYS A 613 4.90 -25.53 -0.34
N VAL A 614 4.87 -24.20 -0.40
CA VAL A 614 5.67 -23.31 0.47
C VAL A 614 5.35 -23.48 1.96
N ALA A 615 4.11 -23.81 2.31
CA ALA A 615 3.70 -24.03 3.70
C ALA A 615 4.54 -25.10 4.41
N GLU A 616 4.94 -26.15 3.70
CA GLU A 616 5.76 -27.25 4.25
C GLU A 616 7.22 -26.84 4.49
N TYR A 617 7.68 -25.76 3.86
CA TYR A 617 9.05 -25.25 3.97
C TYR A 617 9.16 -24.00 4.84
N ARG A 618 8.06 -23.57 5.47
CA ARG A 618 8.04 -22.34 6.26
C ARG A 618 9.10 -22.31 7.37
N ASP A 619 9.26 -23.42 8.09
CA ASP A 619 10.29 -23.52 9.15
C ASP A 619 11.69 -23.34 8.58
N TRP A 620 11.98 -24.04 7.49
CA TRP A 620 13.27 -23.96 6.82
C TRP A 620 13.55 -22.52 6.34
N ILE A 621 12.54 -21.86 5.76
CA ILE A 621 12.65 -20.46 5.34
C ILE A 621 12.97 -19.56 6.55
N LEU A 622 12.25 -19.71 7.65
CA LEU A 622 12.45 -18.90 8.86
C LEU A 622 13.81 -19.17 9.51
N GLU A 623 14.21 -20.43 9.63
CA GLU A 623 15.51 -20.83 10.18
C GLU A 623 16.65 -20.19 9.38
N LYS A 624 16.62 -20.27 8.04
CA LYS A 624 17.67 -19.73 7.17
C LYS A 624 17.67 -18.21 7.10
N THR A 625 16.52 -17.58 7.22
CA THR A 625 16.42 -16.11 7.19
C THR A 625 16.81 -15.46 8.53
N GLN A 626 16.48 -16.08 9.67
CA GLN A 626 16.80 -15.54 11.00
C GLN A 626 18.24 -15.81 11.49
N SER A 627 18.79 -17.01 11.24
CA SER A 627 20.15 -17.38 11.68
C SER A 627 21.25 -16.51 11.08
N GLN A 628 20.97 -15.86 9.94
CA GLN A 628 21.92 -15.10 9.13
C GLN A 628 21.89 -13.58 9.38
N ASP A 629 20.88 -13.05 10.08
CA ASP A 629 20.82 -11.62 10.43
C ASP A 629 21.50 -11.35 11.80
N GLY A 630 21.57 -12.37 12.66
CA GLY A 630 22.29 -12.32 13.95
C GLY A 630 23.82 -12.35 13.85
N GLN A 631 24.41 -12.75 12.72
CA GLN A 631 25.87 -12.77 12.52
C GLN A 631 26.44 -11.40 12.10
N SER A 632 25.60 -10.48 11.58
CA SER A 632 26.02 -9.11 11.21
C SER A 632 26.39 -8.22 12.41
N LEU A 633 25.93 -8.57 13.62
CA LEU A 633 26.17 -7.79 14.84
C LEU A 633 27.39 -8.27 15.64
N LYS A 634 27.96 -9.43 15.30
CA LYS A 634 29.12 -10.01 16.02
C LYS A 634 30.47 -9.81 15.31
N SER A 635 30.51 -9.24 14.11
CA SER A 635 31.76 -8.98 13.37
C SER A 635 32.22 -7.51 13.43
N ARG A 636 31.72 -6.72 14.39
CA ARG A 636 32.16 -5.34 14.69
C ARG A 636 32.41 -5.14 16.20
N ALA A 637 33.05 -6.12 16.84
CA ALA A 637 33.67 -5.95 18.15
C ALA A 637 35.19 -6.11 18.00
#